data_AF-A0A3E0QAH0-F1
#
_entry.id   AF-A0A3E0QAH0-F1
#
_cell.length_a   1.000
_cell.length_b   1.000
_cell.length_c   1.000
_cell.angle_alpha   90.00
_cell.angle_beta   90.00
_cell.angle_gamma   90.00
#
_symmetry.space_group_name_H-M   'P 1'
#
loop_
_entity.id
_entity.type
_entity.pdbx_description
1 polymer ?
#
loop_
_entity_poly.entity_id
_entity_poly.type
_entity_poly.pdbx_seq_one_letter_code
_entity_poly.pdbx_strand_id
1 'polypeptide(L)'
;PPEDKPKINELTNCSNYFNSEIENLKELKVIVALGKVAFDNCVKIYKKKFDQIKNFKFKHGKKYLLPDDRIIIACYHPSPRNINTKVVTRKMITNLFVEAKKIAKF
;
A
#
# COMPACT_ATOMS: atom_id res chain seq x y z
N PRO A 1 8.36 -15.45 -0.34
CA PRO A 1 9.83 -15.63 -0.14
C PRO A 1 10.05 -16.58 1.05
N PRO A 2 11.20 -17.25 1.16
CA PRO A 2 11.52 -18.04 2.34
C PRO A 2 11.32 -17.20 3.60
N GLU A 3 10.62 -17.74 4.60
CA GLU A 3 10.31 -17.07 5.88
C GLU A 3 9.52 -15.75 5.78
N ASP A 4 8.76 -15.53 4.70
CA ASP A 4 7.96 -14.30 4.48
C ASP A 4 8.77 -12.99 4.51
N LYS A 5 10.09 -13.06 4.32
CA LYS A 5 11.00 -11.89 4.30
C LYS A 5 11.66 -11.76 2.94
N PRO A 6 11.17 -10.89 2.06
CA PRO A 6 11.81 -10.66 0.77
C PRO A 6 13.15 -9.95 0.97
N LYS A 7 14.19 -10.41 0.27
CA LYS A 7 15.49 -9.73 0.20
C LYS A 7 15.37 -8.44 -0.63
N ILE A 8 16.28 -7.49 -0.41
CA ILE A 8 16.30 -6.21 -1.15
C ILE A 8 16.41 -6.43 -2.67
N ASN A 9 17.21 -7.42 -3.10
CA ASN A 9 17.34 -7.76 -4.52
C ASN A 9 16.05 -8.33 -5.10
N GLU A 10 15.32 -9.15 -4.34
CA GLU A 10 14.01 -9.68 -4.76
C GLU A 10 12.99 -8.55 -4.90
N LEU A 11 12.93 -7.63 -3.93
CA LEU A 11 12.08 -6.43 -4.00
C LEU A 11 12.41 -5.55 -5.21
N THR A 12 13.70 -5.39 -5.52
CA THR A 12 14.15 -4.58 -6.65
C THR A 12 13.78 -5.24 -7.98
N ASN A 13 14.01 -6.54 -8.10
CA ASN A 13 13.63 -7.30 -9.30
C ASN A 13 12.11 -7.30 -9.52
N CYS A 14 11.32 -7.46 -8.44
CA CYS A 14 9.86 -7.42 -8.52
C CYS A 14 9.28 -6.02 -8.76
N SER A 15 10.03 -4.96 -8.43
CA SER A 15 9.52 -3.58 -8.56
C SER A 15 9.20 -3.18 -10.00
N ASN A 16 9.85 -3.79 -10.99
CA ASN A 16 9.57 -3.56 -12.42
C ASN A 16 8.15 -4.03 -12.81
N TYR A 17 7.72 -5.18 -12.30
CA TYR A 17 6.36 -5.68 -12.54
C TYR A 17 5.32 -4.80 -11.88
N PHE A 18 5.58 -4.34 -10.65
CA PHE A 18 4.69 -3.40 -9.97
C PHE A 18 4.56 -2.07 -10.72
N ASN A 19 5.66 -1.53 -11.25
CA ASN A 19 5.62 -0.33 -12.08
C ASN A 19 4.75 -0.53 -13.32
N SER A 20 4.96 -1.63 -14.02
CA SER A 20 4.18 -1.97 -15.21
C SER A 20 2.69 -2.14 -14.87
N GLU A 21 2.36 -2.77 -13.75
CA GLU A 21 0.97 -2.93 -13.30
C GLU A 21 0.31 -1.58 -13.03
N ILE A 22 0.97 -0.69 -12.28
CA ILE A 22 0.47 0.66 -11.96
C ILE A 22 0.28 1.53 -13.22
N GLU A 23 1.11 1.35 -14.24
CA GLU A 23 0.99 2.04 -15.53
C GLU A 23 -0.15 1.48 -16.40
N ASN A 24 -0.40 0.17 -16.33
CA ASN A 24 -1.48 -0.48 -17.07
C ASN A 24 -2.86 -0.24 -16.44
N LEU A 25 -2.94 -0.01 -15.13
CA LEU A 25 -4.18 0.30 -14.43
C LEU A 25 -4.56 1.79 -14.62
N LYS A 26 -5.10 2.11 -15.81
CA LYS A 26 -5.46 3.48 -16.22
C LYS A 26 -6.52 4.14 -15.33
N GLU A 27 -7.44 3.35 -14.77
CA GLU A 27 -8.51 3.83 -13.89
C GLU A 27 -8.18 3.70 -12.39
N LEU A 28 -6.92 3.39 -12.06
CA LEU A 28 -6.50 3.27 -10.67
C LEU A 28 -6.63 4.61 -9.93
N LYS A 29 -7.49 4.64 -8.93
CA LYS A 29 -7.73 5.81 -8.06
C LYS A 29 -7.21 5.62 -6.64
N VAL A 30 -7.27 4.39 -6.12
CA VAL A 30 -6.96 4.08 -4.72
C VAL A 30 -6.08 2.84 -4.62
N ILE A 31 -4.98 2.94 -3.87
CA ILE A 31 -4.04 1.87 -3.56
C ILE A 31 -4.12 1.56 -2.07
N VAL A 32 -4.48 0.34 -1.68
CA VAL A 32 -4.47 -0.09 -0.28
C VAL A 32 -3.22 -0.91 -0.02
N ALA A 33 -2.28 -0.35 0.76
CA ALA A 33 -1.01 -0.99 1.08
C ALA A 33 -1.12 -1.82 2.37
N LEU A 34 -1.09 -3.15 2.22
CA LEU A 34 -1.18 -4.09 3.34
C LEU A 34 0.17 -4.29 4.03
N GLY A 35 0.37 -3.63 5.15
CA GLY A 35 1.59 -3.72 5.96
C GLY A 35 2.65 -2.69 5.60
N LYS A 36 3.62 -2.52 6.51
CA LYS A 36 4.70 -1.52 6.38
C LYS A 36 5.56 -1.76 5.14
N VAL A 37 5.87 -3.02 4.85
CA VAL A 37 6.71 -3.40 3.70
C VAL A 37 6.04 -3.01 2.38
N ALA A 38 4.75 -3.31 2.22
CA ALA A 38 4.01 -2.91 1.02
C ALA A 38 3.95 -1.39 0.87
N PHE A 39 3.66 -0.68 1.97
CA PHE A 39 3.59 0.78 1.97
C PHE A 39 4.93 1.43 1.63
N ASP A 40 6.00 1.03 2.31
CA ASP A 40 7.32 1.60 2.12
C ASP A 40 7.83 1.35 0.69
N ASN A 41 7.57 0.17 0.11
CA ASN A 41 7.93 -0.13 -1.27
C ASN A 41 7.12 0.71 -2.28
N CYS A 42 5.80 0.85 -2.09
CA CYS A 42 4.98 1.72 -2.94
C CYS A 42 5.51 3.16 -2.91
N VAL A 43 5.74 3.69 -1.71
CA VAL A 43 6.26 5.06 -1.54
C VAL A 43 7.66 5.19 -2.16
N LYS A 44 8.54 4.20 -2.01
CA LYS A 44 9.87 4.20 -2.62
C LYS A 44 9.82 4.23 -4.14
N ILE A 45 8.91 3.47 -4.75
CA ILE A 45 8.69 3.46 -6.20
C ILE A 45 8.22 4.82 -6.68
N TYR A 46 7.22 5.37 -6.01
CA TYR A 46 6.71 6.70 -6.32
C TYR A 46 7.79 7.78 -6.13
N LYS A 47 8.67 7.66 -5.13
CA LYS A 47 9.82 8.58 -4.93
C LYS A 47 10.85 8.53 -6.04
N LYS A 48 10.96 7.40 -6.75
CA LYS A 48 11.84 7.28 -7.92
C LYS A 48 11.23 7.90 -9.17
N LYS A 49 9.90 7.94 -9.26
CA LYS A 49 9.16 8.46 -10.42
C LYS A 49 8.82 9.95 -10.30
N PHE A 50 8.69 10.46 -9.07
CA PHE A 50 8.29 11.83 -8.79
C PHE A 50 9.21 12.46 -7.74
N ASP A 51 9.77 13.63 -8.05
CA ASP A 51 10.67 14.36 -7.13
C ASP A 51 9.95 14.94 -5.90
N GLN A 52 8.62 15.12 -5.98
CA GLN A 52 7.82 15.82 -4.96
C GLN A 52 7.02 14.86 -4.07
N ILE A 53 7.71 14.03 -3.27
CA ILE A 53 7.04 13.17 -2.30
C ILE A 53 7.27 13.61 -0.86
N LYS A 54 6.16 13.88 -0.18
CA LYS A 54 6.11 14.19 1.26
C LYS A 54 6.55 12.98 2.09
N ASN A 55 6.99 13.23 3.32
CA ASN A 55 7.39 12.16 4.22
C ASN A 55 6.17 11.39 4.74
N PHE A 56 5.81 10.32 4.02
CA PHE A 56 4.68 9.45 4.37
C PHE A 56 5.07 8.50 5.50
N LYS A 57 4.25 8.46 6.56
CA LYS A 57 4.43 7.61 7.74
C LYS A 57 3.40 6.50 7.71
N PHE A 58 3.84 5.26 7.89
CA PHE A 58 2.95 4.11 7.96
C PHE A 58 2.14 4.12 9.26
N LYS A 59 0.81 4.20 9.14
CA LYS A 59 -0.15 4.03 10.23
C LYS A 59 -1.48 3.56 9.65
N HIS A 60 -2.14 2.60 10.30
CA HIS A 60 -3.43 2.08 9.83
C HIS A 60 -4.45 3.19 9.57
N GLY A 61 -5.14 3.09 8.43
CA GLY A 61 -6.16 4.04 7.99
C GLY A 61 -5.62 5.38 7.49
N LYS A 62 -4.30 5.60 7.52
CA LYS A 62 -3.73 6.86 7.07
C LYS A 62 -3.71 6.92 5.55
N LYS A 63 -4.20 8.04 5.01
CA LYS A 63 -4.40 8.27 3.57
C LYS A 63 -3.46 9.37 3.12
N TYR A 64 -2.92 9.22 1.92
CA TYR A 64 -2.03 10.19 1.31
C TYR A 64 -2.37 10.38 -0.15
N LEU A 65 -2.38 11.63 -0.60
CA LEU A 65 -2.45 11.97 -2.02
C LEU A 65 -1.06 11.78 -2.64
N LEU A 66 -1.02 11.02 -3.72
CA LEU A 66 0.16 10.81 -4.55
C LEU A 66 0.24 11.88 -5.66
N PRO A 67 1.42 12.10 -6.26
CA PRO A 67 1.60 13.13 -7.29
C PRO A 67 0.80 12.92 -8.58
N ASP A 68 0.25 11.73 -8.80
CA ASP A 68 -0.57 11.34 -9.95
C ASP A 68 -2.09 11.36 -9.63
N ASP A 69 -2.49 12.16 -8.63
CA ASP A 69 -3.88 12.27 -8.11
C ASP A 69 -4.49 10.99 -7.53
N ARG A 70 -3.69 9.93 -7.38
CA ARG A 70 -4.11 8.69 -6.73
C ARG A 70 -3.98 8.80 -5.22
N ILE A 71 -4.73 7.97 -4.49
CA ILE A 71 -4.67 7.91 -3.03
C ILE A 71 -4.07 6.60 -2.58
N ILE A 72 -3.02 6.65 -1.74
CA ILE A 72 -2.51 5.49 -1.02
C ILE A 72 -3.06 5.46 0.41
N ILE A 73 -3.56 4.30 0.83
CA ILE A 73 -4.08 4.05 2.17
C ILE A 73 -3.20 3.00 2.85
N ALA A 74 -2.59 3.37 3.98
CA ALA A 74 -1.83 2.44 4.81
C ALA A 74 -2.78 1.55 5.61
N CYS A 75 -2.65 0.23 5.45
CA CYS A 75 -3.43 -0.76 6.17
C CYS A 75 -2.49 -1.69 6.96
N TYR A 76 -2.93 -2.15 8.12
CA TYR A 76 -2.19 -3.18 8.84
C TYR A 76 -2.40 -4.53 8.15
N HIS A 77 -1.33 -5.31 8.03
CA HIS A 77 -1.41 -6.60 7.36
C HIS A 77 -2.30 -7.56 8.16
N PRO A 78 -3.33 -8.18 7.55
CA PRO A 78 -4.19 -9.17 8.19
C PRO A 78 -3.50 -10.53 8.38
N SER A 79 -2.27 -10.56 8.91
CA SER A 79 -1.65 -11.83 9.24
C SER A 79 -2.39 -12.48 10.41
N PRO A 80 -2.42 -13.83 10.50
CA PRO A 80 -3.06 -14.53 11.62
C PRO A 80 -2.54 -14.01 12.97
N ARG A 81 -1.24 -13.73 13.06
CA ARG A 81 -0.62 -13.11 14.22
C ARG A 81 -1.27 -11.77 14.60
N ASN A 82 -1.43 -10.84 13.65
CA ASN A 82 -1.97 -9.50 13.93
C ASN A 82 -3.47 -9.51 14.26
N ILE A 83 -4.22 -10.45 13.71
CA ILE A 83 -5.63 -10.67 14.06
C ILE A 83 -5.73 -11.25 15.47
N ASN A 84 -4.94 -12.28 15.78
CA ASN A 84 -4.94 -12.94 17.08
C ASN A 84 -4.49 -12.02 18.22
N THR A 85 -3.51 -11.14 17.98
CA THR A 85 -3.06 -10.12 18.94
C THR A 85 -3.92 -8.86 18.95
N LYS A 86 -5.01 -8.82 18.18
CA LYS A 86 -5.95 -7.68 18.05
C LYS A 86 -5.31 -6.37 17.59
N VAL A 87 -4.11 -6.42 17.02
CA VAL A 87 -3.46 -5.26 16.37
C VAL A 87 -4.29 -4.77 15.19
N VAL A 88 -4.97 -5.69 14.49
CA VAL A 88 -5.97 -5.36 13.48
C VAL A 88 -7.19 -6.26 13.68
N THR A 89 -8.39 -5.72 13.47
CA THR A 89 -9.63 -6.49 13.57
C THR A 89 -10.31 -6.57 12.20
N ARG A 90 -11.18 -7.58 12.02
CA ARG A 90 -12.01 -7.69 10.81
C ARG A 90 -12.79 -6.39 10.55
N LYS A 91 -13.37 -5.80 11.60
CA LYS A 91 -14.11 -4.52 11.52
C LYS A 91 -13.24 -3.37 11.02
N MET A 92 -12.00 -3.25 11.50
CA MET A 92 -11.07 -2.20 11.04
C MET A 92 -10.77 -2.34 9.54
N ILE A 93 -10.53 -3.56 9.07
CA ILE A 93 -10.23 -3.84 7.67
C ILE A 93 -11.46 -3.58 6.80
N THR A 94 -12.61 -4.11 7.19
CA THR A 94 -13.87 -3.87 6.47
C THR A 94 -14.17 -2.38 6.36
N ASN A 95 -14.05 -1.62 7.45
CA ASN A 95 -14.24 -0.17 7.43
C ASN A 95 -13.28 0.52 6.45
N LEU A 96 -12.00 0.13 6.46
CA LEU A 96 -10.99 0.69 5.56
C LEU A 96 -11.33 0.41 4.08
N PHE A 97 -11.78 -0.80 3.75
CA PHE A 97 -12.19 -1.12 2.38
C PHE A 97 -13.48 -0.42 1.96
N VAL A 98 -14.45 -0.23 2.87
CA VAL A 98 -15.64 0.58 2.59
C VAL A 98 -15.26 2.03 2.31
N GLU A 99 -14.32 2.60 3.07
CA GLU A 99 -13.80 3.94 2.79
C GLU A 99 -13.05 4.00 1.45
N ALA A 100 -12.20 3.01 1.16
CA ALA A 100 -11.48 2.92 -0.11
C ALA A 100 -12.45 2.88 -1.31
N LYS A 101 -13.54 2.10 -1.20
CA LYS A 101 -14.60 2.03 -2.21
C LYS A 101 -15.25 3.39 -2.45
N LYS A 102 -15.61 4.12 -1.37
CA LYS A 102 -16.21 5.46 -1.46
C LYS A 102 -15.29 6.44 -2.18
N ILE A 103 -13.99 6.40 -1.88
CA ILE A 103 -12.98 7.26 -2.51
C ILE A 103 -12.81 6.92 -3.99
N ALA A 104 -12.77 5.62 -4.32
CA ALA A 104 -12.64 5.15 -5.70
C ALA A 104 -13.86 5.50 -6.57
N LYS A 105 -14.97 5.94 -5.95
CA LYS A 105 -16.27 6.17 -6.61
C LYS A 105 -16.71 4.93 -7.40
N PHE A 106 -16.53 3.76 -6.79
CA PHE A 106 -16.99 2.47 -7.29
C PHE A 106 -18.41 2.18 -6.80
#